data_AF-J9D249-F1
#
_entry.id   AF-J9D249-F1
#
_cell.length_a   1.000
_cell.length_b   1.000
_cell.length_c   1.000
_cell.angle_alpha   90.00
_cell.angle_beta   90.00
_cell.angle_gamma   90.00
#
_symmetry.space_group_name_H-M   'P 1'
#
loop_
_entity.id
_entity.type
_entity.pdbx_description
1 polymer ?
#
loop_
_entity_poly.entity_id
_entity_poly.type
_entity_poly.pdbx_seq_one_letter_code
_entity_poly.pdbx_strand_id
1 'polypeptide(L)'
;MIYVPNGMLSGNAVINYSKQEMRRVEWVFGVEYGEDVQRVRTVLRRIIHADNRILDTPAPIIVLGSLSASSVDITVRVWVKTADYWNVLYDINEIVYTTFNEEGIGFPFPQLTVHRASE
;
A
#
# COMPACT_ATOMS: atom_id res chain seq x y z
N MET A 1 18.66 -11.42 -23.56
CA MET A 1 19.62 -10.30 -23.61
C MET A 1 18.92 -9.11 -24.27
N ILE A 2 19.01 -7.93 -23.67
CA ILE A 2 18.38 -6.71 -24.20
C ILE A 2 19.51 -5.76 -24.60
N TYR A 3 19.43 -5.20 -25.80
CA TYR A 3 20.42 -4.25 -26.32
C TYR A 3 19.78 -2.86 -26.44
N VAL A 4 20.42 -1.85 -25.88
CA VAL A 4 19.93 -0.46 -25.88
C VAL A 4 21.02 0.46 -26.44
N PRO A 5 20.75 1.21 -27.52
CA PRO A 5 21.66 2.22 -28.05
C PRO A 5 22.01 3.33 -27.04
N ASN A 6 23.31 3.62 -26.89
CA ASN A 6 23.80 4.67 -25.98
C ASN A 6 23.22 6.06 -26.28
N GLY A 7 22.96 6.38 -27.56
CA GLY A 7 22.37 7.66 -27.94
C GLY A 7 20.95 7.88 -27.38
N MET A 8 20.16 6.82 -27.21
CA MET A 8 18.85 6.92 -26.54
C MET A 8 18.99 7.04 -25.02
N LEU A 9 20.05 6.49 -24.43
CA LEU A 9 20.31 6.59 -22.99
C LEU A 9 20.82 7.97 -22.57
N SER A 10 21.62 8.64 -23.41
CA SER A 10 22.14 9.97 -23.10
C SER A 10 21.11 11.09 -23.21
N GLY A 11 20.06 10.90 -24.03
CA GLY A 11 19.03 11.91 -24.27
C GLY A 11 17.82 11.83 -23.34
N ASN A 12 17.68 10.75 -22.56
CA ASN A 12 16.49 10.48 -21.75
C ASN A 12 16.82 10.36 -20.26
N ALA A 13 15.82 10.59 -19.40
CA ALA A 13 15.96 10.34 -17.97
C ALA A 13 16.13 8.83 -17.71
N VAL A 14 17.17 8.47 -16.94
CA VAL A 14 17.44 7.09 -16.51
C VAL A 14 17.10 6.93 -15.03
N ILE A 15 16.19 6.03 -14.71
CA ILE A 15 15.80 5.72 -13.33
C ILE A 15 16.72 4.63 -12.79
N ASN A 16 17.53 4.96 -11.77
CA ASN A 16 18.41 4.00 -11.10
C ASN A 16 17.87 3.66 -9.71
N TYR A 17 17.38 2.42 -9.55
CA TYR A 17 16.81 1.93 -8.30
C TYR A 17 17.85 1.48 -7.27
N SER A 18 19.12 1.35 -7.65
CA SER A 18 20.20 0.84 -6.78
C SER A 18 21.09 1.95 -6.22
N LYS A 19 21.00 3.18 -6.74
CA LYS A 19 21.86 4.30 -6.32
C LYS A 19 21.53 4.83 -4.92
N GLN A 20 20.29 4.67 -4.46
CA GLN A 20 19.84 5.13 -3.15
C GLN A 20 19.79 3.96 -2.16
N GLU A 21 20.21 4.19 -0.93
CA GLU A 21 20.24 3.17 0.12
C GLU A 21 18.84 2.87 0.69
N MET A 22 17.92 3.83 0.59
CA MET A 22 16.54 3.71 1.07
C MET A 22 15.55 3.90 -0.07
N ARG A 23 14.43 3.19 0.01
CA ARG A 23 13.30 3.31 -0.89
C ARG A 23 12.00 3.40 -0.11
N ARG A 24 11.05 4.15 -0.66
CA ARG A 24 9.71 4.25 -0.08
C ARG A 24 8.82 3.15 -0.64
N VAL A 25 8.23 2.34 0.23
CA VAL A 25 7.17 1.38 -0.10
C VAL A 25 5.83 2.07 0.10
N GLU A 26 4.88 1.79 -0.80
CA GLU A 26 3.54 2.37 -0.78
C GLU A 26 2.49 1.28 -1.00
N TRP A 27 1.48 1.27 -0.14
CA TRP A 27 0.29 0.43 -0.27
C TRP A 27 -0.97 1.29 -0.25
N VAL A 28 -2.00 0.77 -0.90
CA VAL A 28 -3.36 1.29 -0.83
C VAL A 28 -4.26 0.14 -0.41
N PHE A 29 -4.75 0.17 0.83
CA PHE A 29 -5.67 -0.83 1.37
C PHE A 29 -7.08 -0.27 1.36
N GLY A 30 -7.95 -0.83 0.52
CA GLY A 30 -9.36 -0.51 0.50
C GLY A 30 -10.11 -1.28 1.59
N VAL A 31 -10.92 -0.58 2.36
CA VAL A 31 -11.86 -1.17 3.34
C VAL A 31 -13.30 -0.80 2.98
N GLU A 32 -14.27 -1.56 3.51
CA GLU A 32 -15.68 -1.31 3.25
C GLU A 32 -16.16 0.06 3.76
N TYR A 33 -17.14 0.64 3.07
CA TYR A 33 -17.84 1.83 3.56
C TYR A 33 -18.62 1.48 4.83
N GLY A 34 -18.34 2.19 5.92
CA GLY A 34 -18.93 1.94 7.24
C GLY A 34 -17.95 1.38 8.27
N GLU A 35 -16.77 0.92 7.83
CA GLU A 35 -15.69 0.51 8.72
C GLU A 35 -15.16 1.67 9.57
N ASP A 36 -14.73 1.37 10.80
CA ASP A 36 -14.08 2.35 11.67
C ASP A 36 -12.65 2.60 11.18
N VAL A 37 -12.47 3.71 10.46
CA VAL A 37 -11.17 4.13 9.92
C VAL A 37 -10.11 4.31 11.00
N GLN A 38 -10.46 4.72 12.23
CA GLN A 38 -9.48 4.85 13.31
C GLN A 38 -9.02 3.48 13.80
N ARG A 39 -9.92 2.50 13.85
CA ARG A 39 -9.58 1.11 14.13
C ARG A 39 -8.63 0.56 13.06
N VAL A 40 -8.99 0.68 11.78
CA VAL A 40 -8.15 0.23 10.65
C VAL A 40 -6.75 0.86 10.70
N ARG A 41 -6.67 2.17 10.95
CA ARG A 41 -5.38 2.89 11.11
C ARG A 41 -4.56 2.38 12.28
N THR A 42 -5.21 2.03 13.38
CA THR A 42 -4.53 1.49 14.58
C THR A 42 -3.93 0.11 14.30
N VAL A 43 -4.68 -0.76 13.62
CA VAL A 43 -4.20 -2.08 13.19
C VAL A 43 -3.02 -1.95 12.24
N LEU A 44 -3.15 -1.13 11.19
CA LEU A 44 -2.06 -0.88 10.25
C LEU A 44 -0.83 -0.32 10.96
N ARG A 45 -1.00 0.64 11.87
CA ARG A 45 0.12 1.19 12.65
C ARG A 45 0.83 0.10 13.47
N ARG A 46 0.07 -0.81 14.10
CA ARG A 46 0.63 -1.94 14.85
C ARG A 46 1.43 -2.88 13.95
N ILE A 47 0.91 -3.22 12.78
CA ILE A 47 1.61 -4.06 11.79
C ILE A 47 2.92 -3.40 11.34
N ILE A 48 2.86 -2.11 10.99
CA ILE A 48 4.01 -1.37 10.48
C ILE A 48 5.12 -1.23 11.54
N HIS A 49 4.79 -0.95 12.81
CA HIS A 49 5.80 -0.86 13.87
C HIS A 49 6.31 -2.21 14.36
N ALA A 50 5.66 -3.33 14.01
CA ALA A 50 6.13 -4.66 14.36
C ALA A 50 7.25 -5.16 13.43
N ASP A 51 7.37 -4.60 12.22
CA ASP A 51 8.40 -4.99 11.25
C ASP A 51 9.66 -4.11 11.41
N ASN A 52 10.75 -4.72 11.89
CA ASN A 52 12.02 -4.03 12.15
C ASN A 52 12.75 -3.55 10.88
N ARG A 53 12.32 -3.98 9.69
CA ARG A 53 12.88 -3.53 8.40
C ARG A 53 12.33 -2.15 8.02
N ILE A 54 11.20 -1.75 8.62
CA ILE A 54 10.58 -0.45 8.40
C ILE A 54 11.27 0.59 9.29
N LEU A 55 11.69 1.69 8.66
CA LEU A 55 12.41 2.77 9.33
C LEU A 55 11.43 3.76 9.96
N ASP A 56 11.72 4.18 11.19
CA ASP A 56 10.95 5.24 11.88
C ASP A 56 11.28 6.65 11.36
N THR A 57 12.38 6.81 10.63
CA THR A 57 12.81 8.08 10.05
C THR A 57 13.19 7.88 8.58
N PRO A 58 12.49 8.51 7.62
CA PRO A 58 11.30 9.34 7.80
C PRO A 58 10.08 8.56 8.34
N ALA A 59 9.24 9.23 9.12
CA ALA A 59 8.11 8.60 9.79
C ALA A 59 7.11 7.95 8.80
N PRO A 60 6.59 6.76 9.13
CA PRO A 60 5.47 6.15 8.41
C PRO A 60 4.27 7.08 8.29
N ILE A 61 3.64 7.09 7.12
CA ILE A 61 2.41 7.83 6.84
C ILE A 61 1.29 6.81 6.67
N ILE A 62 0.21 6.95 7.44
CA ILE A 62 -1.01 6.14 7.34
C ILE A 62 -2.20 7.09 7.35
N VAL A 63 -2.80 7.30 6.18
CA VAL A 63 -3.85 8.31 5.97
C VAL A 63 -5.00 7.74 5.15
N LEU A 64 -6.21 8.27 5.36
CA LEU A 64 -7.30 8.04 4.41
C LEU A 64 -6.94 8.83 3.15
N GLY A 65 -6.67 8.13 2.06
CA GLY A 65 -6.18 8.70 0.81
C GLY A 65 -7.31 9.10 -0.14
N SER A 66 -8.30 8.21 -0.31
CA SER A 66 -9.42 8.42 -1.22
C SER A 66 -10.71 7.76 -0.75
N LEU A 67 -11.83 8.30 -1.23
CA LEU A 67 -13.15 7.69 -1.15
C LEU A 67 -13.49 7.20 -2.56
N SER A 68 -13.30 5.91 -2.80
CA SER A 68 -13.42 5.26 -4.11
C SER A 68 -14.82 4.68 -4.34
N ALA A 69 -15.11 4.18 -5.54
CA ALA A 69 -16.46 3.77 -5.93
C ALA A 69 -17.08 2.67 -5.04
N SER A 70 -16.26 1.78 -4.47
CA SER A 70 -16.74 0.70 -3.59
C SER A 70 -15.87 0.52 -2.34
N SER A 71 -14.93 1.43 -2.07
CA SER A 71 -13.99 1.33 -0.96
C SER A 71 -13.63 2.69 -0.34
N VAL A 72 -13.27 2.67 0.93
CA VAL A 72 -12.50 3.74 1.59
C VAL A 72 -11.03 3.32 1.55
N ASP A 73 -10.19 4.09 0.87
CA ASP A 73 -8.80 3.70 0.62
C ASP A 73 -7.85 4.33 1.63
N ILE A 74 -7.09 3.49 2.33
CA ILE A 74 -6.06 3.90 3.26
C ILE A 74 -4.69 3.79 2.57
N THR A 75 -4.01 4.92 2.42
CA THR A 75 -2.65 4.97 1.89
C THR A 75 -1.65 4.80 3.02
N VAL A 76 -0.76 3.82 2.86
CA VAL A 76 0.36 3.55 3.76
C VAL A 76 1.66 3.80 3.02
N ARG A 77 2.54 4.63 3.57
CA ARG A 77 3.88 4.89 3.02
C ARG A 77 4.93 4.73 4.11
N VAL A 78 5.96 3.94 3.82
CA VAL A 78 7.06 3.69 4.75
C VAL A 78 8.39 3.71 4.02
N TRP A 79 9.47 3.93 4.75
CA TRP A 79 10.83 3.84 4.23
C TRP A 79 11.49 2.55 4.70
N VAL A 80 12.23 1.92 3.80
CA VAL A 80 12.99 0.69 4.05
C VAL A 80 14.34 0.78 3.35
N LYS A 81 15.28 -0.10 3.71
CA LYS A 81 16.50 -0.28 2.92
C LYS A 81 16.16 -0.84 1.54
N THR A 82 16.88 -0.40 0.52
CA THR A 82 16.66 -0.83 -0.87
C THR A 82 16.70 -2.35 -1.04
N ALA A 83 17.52 -3.05 -0.26
CA ALA A 83 17.61 -4.51 -0.26
C ALA A 83 16.35 -5.21 0.27
N ASP A 84 15.64 -4.58 1.21
CA ASP A 84 14.46 -5.15 1.87
C ASP A 84 13.15 -4.83 1.15
N TYR A 85 13.19 -3.93 0.16
CA TYR A 85 12.01 -3.36 -0.51
C TYR A 85 10.96 -4.39 -0.91
N TRP A 86 11.37 -5.44 -1.64
CA TRP A 86 10.43 -6.42 -2.17
C TRP A 86 9.88 -7.34 -1.07
N ASN A 87 10.73 -7.77 -0.14
CA ASN A 87 10.31 -8.63 0.95
C ASN A 87 9.30 -7.90 1.84
N VAL A 88 9.59 -6.64 2.22
CA VAL A 88 8.64 -5.84 3.00
C VAL A 88 7.35 -5.60 2.23
N LEU A 89 7.42 -5.28 0.93
CA LEU A 89 6.22 -5.05 0.11
C LEU A 89 5.26 -6.25 0.16
N TYR A 90 5.78 -7.47 -0.03
CA TYR A 90 4.97 -8.68 -0.13
C TYR A 90 4.56 -9.23 1.23
N ASP A 91 5.48 -9.28 2.21
CA ASP A 91 5.19 -9.81 3.54
C ASP A 91 4.09 -8.97 4.22
N ILE A 92 4.13 -7.64 4.09
CA ILE A 92 3.12 -6.76 4.68
C ILE A 92 1.74 -6.98 4.01
N ASN A 93 1.66 -7.32 2.72
CA ASN A 93 0.38 -7.66 2.11
C ASN A 93 -0.25 -8.89 2.76
N GLU A 94 0.53 -9.95 2.97
CA GLU A 94 0.06 -11.19 3.59
C GLU A 94 -0.32 -10.98 5.06
N ILE A 95 0.49 -10.22 5.80
CA ILE A 95 0.21 -9.87 7.21
C ILE A 95 -1.07 -9.05 7.31
N VAL A 96 -1.24 -8.03 6.46
CA VAL A 96 -2.46 -7.20 6.45
C VAL A 96 -3.68 -8.03 6.09
N TYR A 97 -3.61 -8.85 5.05
CA TYR A 97 -4.71 -9.73 4.66
C TYR A 97 -5.12 -10.65 5.81
N THR A 98 -4.16 -11.32 6.44
CA THR A 98 -4.41 -12.24 7.56
C THR A 98 -4.99 -11.49 8.77
N THR A 99 -4.35 -10.40 9.18
CA THR A 99 -4.74 -9.63 10.37
C THR A 99 -6.12 -8.99 10.19
N PHE A 100 -6.44 -8.46 9.01
CA PHE A 100 -7.76 -7.87 8.76
C PHE A 100 -8.86 -8.91 8.85
N ASN A 101 -8.64 -10.12 8.30
CA ASN A 101 -9.61 -11.21 8.44
C ASN A 101 -9.79 -11.65 9.90
N GLU A 102 -8.71 -11.74 10.69
CA GLU A 102 -8.77 -12.08 12.11
C GLU A 102 -9.50 -11.02 12.95
N GLU A 103 -9.32 -9.75 12.61
CA GLU A 103 -10.00 -8.63 13.25
C GLU A 103 -11.40 -8.36 12.70
N GLY A 104 -11.82 -9.05 11.63
CA GLY A 104 -13.11 -8.81 10.99
C GLY A 104 -13.21 -7.44 10.31
N ILE A 105 -12.11 -6.93 9.76
CA ILE A 105 -12.09 -5.77 8.86
C ILE A 105 -12.32 -6.29 7.44
N GLY A 106 -13.44 -5.88 6.83
CA GLY A 106 -13.84 -6.35 5.49
C GLY A 106 -13.01 -5.77 4.35
N PHE A 107 -12.67 -6.62 3.37
CA PHE A 107 -12.18 -6.16 2.07
C PHE A 107 -13.36 -5.98 1.11
N PRO A 108 -13.53 -4.79 0.52
CA PRO A 108 -14.68 -4.49 -0.31
C PRO A 108 -14.65 -5.26 -1.63
N PHE A 109 -15.79 -5.82 -2.00
CA PHE A 109 -16.05 -6.25 -3.37
C PHE A 109 -16.65 -5.09 -4.18
N PRO A 110 -16.57 -5.11 -5.52
CA PRO A 110 -17.31 -4.18 -6.36
C PRO A 110 -18.81 -4.18 -6.01
N GLN A 111 -19.36 -3.03 -5.65
CA GLN A 111 -20.77 -2.89 -5.28
C GLN A 111 -21.58 -2.34 -6.46
N LEU A 112 -22.77 -2.92 -6.69
CA LEU A 112 -23.75 -2.44 -7.68
C LEU A 112 -25.12 -2.34 -7.02
N THR A 113 -25.62 -1.10 -6.89
CA THR A 113 -26.99 -0.85 -6.40
C THR A 113 -27.97 -0.92 -7.56
N VAL A 114 -28.90 -1.88 -7.51
CA VAL A 114 -29.96 -2.04 -8.52
C VAL A 114 -31.27 -1.49 -7.96
N HIS A 115 -31.78 -0.40 -8.55
CA HIS A 115 -33.12 0.09 -8.27
C HIS A 115 -34.12 -0.60 -9.21
N ARG A 116 -35.03 -1.41 -8.66
CA ARG A 116 -36.16 -1.94 -9.42
C ARG A 116 -37.31 -0.94 -9.37
N ALA A 117 -37.81 -0.52 -10.54
CA ALA A 117 -39.07 0.21 -10.62
C ALA A 117 -40.21 -0.76 -10.28
N SER A 118 -41.10 -0.36 -9.38
CA SER A 118 -42.37 -1.05 -9.12
C SER A 118 -43.38 -0.71 -10.23
N GLU A 119 -44.09 -1.72 -10.73
CA GLU A 119 -45.22 -1.58 -11.68
C GLU A 119 -46.41 -0.84 -11.08
#